data_AF-A0AA44L9U7-F1
#
_entry.id   AF-A0AA44L9U7-F1
#
_cell.length_a   1.000
_cell.length_b   1.000
_cell.length_c   1.000
_cell.angle_alpha   90.00
_cell.angle_beta   90.00
_cell.angle_gamma   90.00
#
_symmetry.space_group_name_H-M   'P 1'
#
loop_
_entity.id
_entity.type
_entity.pdbx_description
1 polymer ?
#
loop_
_entity_poly.entity_id
_entity_poly.type
_entity_poly.pdbx_seq_one_letter_code
_entity_poly.pdbx_strand_id
1 'polypeptide(L)' 'MGVMQSLQRQVLGLIGRAVVKSINAASKCQMIDAELLAGQQKAGIEHLEPYGFTSRAQAGAEAVVLFPDGDRSHAV' A
#
# COMPACT_ATOMS: atom_id res chain seq x y z
N MET A 1 1.12 -15.29 -24.05
CA MET A 1 1.87 -14.19 -23.41
C MET A 1 3.26 -14.71 -23.10
N GLY A 2 4.32 -14.03 -23.54
CA GLY A 2 5.69 -14.50 -23.29
C GLY A 2 6.09 -14.31 -21.83
N VAL A 3 6.98 -15.17 -21.33
CA VAL A 3 7.46 -15.13 -19.92
C VAL A 3 7.99 -13.74 -19.52
N MET A 4 8.67 -13.04 -20.43
CA MET A 4 9.20 -11.70 -20.20
C MET A 4 8.10 -10.65 -19.99
N GLN A 5 6.99 -10.76 -20.72
CA GLN A 5 5.86 -9.85 -20.60
C GLN A 5 5.14 -10.04 -19.26
N SER A 6 5.02 -11.30 -18.82
CA SER A 6 4.45 -11.62 -17.50
C SER A 6 5.31 -11.07 -16.37
N LEU A 7 6.64 -11.25 -16.45
CA LEU A 7 7.58 -10.70 -15.47
C LEU A 7 7.53 -9.18 -15.42
N GLN A 8 7.54 -8.51 -16.58
CA GLN A 8 7.43 -7.06 -16.68
C GLN A 8 6.16 -6.55 -15.98
N ARG A 9 5.02 -7.23 -16.21
CA ARG A 9 3.76 -6.86 -15.57
C ARG A 9 3.79 -7.04 -14.06
N GLN A 10 4.41 -8.12 -13.56
CA GLN A 10 4.58 -8.32 -12.12
C GLN A 10 5.44 -7.23 -11.50
N VAL A 11 6.61 -6.94 -12.08
CA VAL A 11 7.54 -5.91 -11.57
C VAL A 11 6.87 -4.54 -11.53
N LEU A 12 6.13 -4.16 -12.57
CA LEU A 12 5.38 -2.91 -12.59
C LEU A 12 4.21 -2.87 -11.59
N GLY A 13 3.72 -4.03 -11.16
CA GLY A 13 2.66 -4.16 -10.17
C GLY A 13 3.12 -4.05 -8.72
N LEU A 14 4.43 -4.18 -8.45
CA LEU A 14 4.97 -4.27 -7.09
C LEU A 14 4.83 -3.00 -6.28
N ILE A 15 4.98 -1.82 -6.88
CA ILE A 15 5.08 -0.56 -6.14
C ILE A 15 4.04 0.43 -6.67
N GLY A 16 3.28 1.04 -5.77
CA GLY A 16 2.30 2.08 -6.08
C GLY A 16 2.54 3.36 -5.30
N ARG A 17 2.05 4.47 -5.85
CA ARG A 17 1.88 5.73 -5.11
C ARG A 17 0.44 5.85 -4.64
N ALA A 18 0.27 6.42 -3.45
CA ALA A 18 -1.02 6.56 -2.81
C ALA A 18 -1.12 7.84 -1.98
N VAL A 19 -2.34 8.21 -1.62
CA VAL A 19 -2.63 9.26 -0.63
C VAL A 19 -3.46 8.64 0.49
N VAL A 20 -3.01 8.82 1.74
CA VAL A 20 -3.70 8.33 2.94
C VAL A 20 -5.04 9.03 3.08
N LYS A 21 -6.11 8.25 3.30
CA LYS A 21 -7.46 8.76 3.55
C LYS A 21 -7.88 8.58 5.00
N SER A 22 -7.58 7.43 5.59
CA SER A 22 -7.93 7.11 6.98
C SER A 22 -6.86 6.23 7.61
N ILE A 23 -6.76 6.26 8.95
CA ILE A 23 -5.91 5.34 9.72
C ILE A 23 -6.66 4.80 10.93
N ASN A 24 -6.64 3.48 11.06
CA ASN A 24 -7.05 2.76 12.25
C ASN A 24 -5.81 2.25 13.01
N ALA A 25 -5.53 2.84 14.17
CA ALA A 25 -4.43 2.41 15.04
C ALA A 25 -4.88 1.57 16.24
N ALA A 26 -6.16 1.15 16.29
CA ALA A 26 -6.69 0.30 17.36
C ALA A 26 -6.50 -1.21 17.07
N SER A 27 -6.04 -1.56 15.88
CA SER A 27 -5.69 -2.92 15.47
C SER A 27 -4.29 -3.32 15.93
N LYS A 28 -3.91 -4.60 15.72
CA LYS A 28 -2.59 -5.14 16.09
C LYS A 28 -1.43 -4.41 15.39
N CYS A 29 -1.61 -4.04 14.14
CA CYS A 29 -0.78 -3.12 13.36
C CYS A 29 -1.65 -1.93 12.94
N GLN A 30 -1.07 -0.76 12.70
CA GLN A 30 -1.83 0.35 12.10
C GLN A 30 -2.32 -0.05 10.71
N MET A 31 -3.61 0.19 10.45
CA MET A 31 -4.24 -0.06 9.16
C MET A 31 -4.56 1.26 8.47
N ILE A 32 -4.24 1.36 7.19
CA ILE A 32 -4.41 2.55 6.37
C ILE A 32 -5.45 2.25 5.29
N ASP A 33 -6.36 3.20 5.09
CA ASP A 33 -7.12 3.30 3.85
C ASP A 33 -6.47 4.37 2.98
N ALA A 34 -6.22 4.05 1.71
CA ALA A 34 -5.53 4.95 0.79
C ALA A 34 -6.21 4.98 -0.59
N GLU A 35 -6.00 6.09 -1.29
CA GLU A 35 -6.34 6.24 -2.69
C GLU A 35 -5.06 6.10 -3.53
N LEU A 36 -5.02 5.08 -4.38
CA LEU A 36 -3.95 4.83 -5.33
C LEU A 36 -4.13 5.74 -6.56
N LEU A 37 -3.13 5.74 -7.45
CA LEU A 37 -3.23 6.41 -8.74
C LEU A 37 -4.51 6.02 -9.51
N ALA A 38 -5.04 6.99 -10.26
CA ALA A 38 -6.33 6.90 -10.95
C ALA A 38 -7.56 6.73 -10.04
N GLY A 39 -7.46 7.09 -8.75
CA GLY A 39 -8.60 7.14 -7.82
C GLY A 39 -9.01 5.78 -7.27
N GLN A 40 -8.20 4.73 -7.47
CA GLN A 40 -8.51 3.40 -6.95
C GLN A 40 -8.39 3.41 -5.42
N GLN A 41 -9.50 3.15 -4.73
CA GLN A 41 -9.49 3.03 -3.26
C GLN A 41 -8.98 1.65 -2.83
N LYS A 42 -8.18 1.63 -1.77
CA LYS A 42 -7.67 0.42 -1.14
C LYS A 42 -7.77 0.58 0.37
N ALA A 43 -8.51 -0.32 0.99
CA ALA A 43 -8.72 -0.34 2.43
C ALA A 43 -7.87 -1.42 3.10
N GLY A 44 -7.59 -1.23 4.39
CA GLY A 44 -6.94 -2.23 5.22
C GLY A 44 -5.51 -2.56 4.80
N ILE A 45 -4.75 -1.55 4.36
CA ILE A 45 -3.32 -1.66 4.08
C ILE A 45 -2.58 -1.69 5.42
N GLU A 46 -1.70 -2.67 5.64
CA GLU A 46 -0.89 -2.72 6.86
C GLU A 46 0.19 -1.62 6.80
N HIS A 47 0.36 -0.83 7.85
CA HIS A 47 1.44 0.15 7.95
C HIS A 47 2.61 -0.47 8.73
N LEU A 48 3.74 -0.68 8.06
CA LEU A 48 4.97 -1.13 8.71
C LEU A 48 5.65 0.00 9.48
N GLU A 49 5.58 -0.07 10.80
CA GLU A 49 6.18 0.91 11.69
C GLU A 49 7.59 0.47 12.14
N PRO A 50 8.55 1.40 12.27
CA PRO A 50 9.87 1.09 12.81
C PRO A 50 9.78 0.58 14.25
N TYR A 51 10.59 -0.42 14.62
CA TYR A 51 10.60 -0.93 15.98
C TYR A 51 10.91 0.17 17.01
N GLY A 52 10.08 0.27 18.05
CA GLY A 52 10.22 1.28 19.10
C GLY A 52 9.71 2.68 18.72
N PHE A 53 9.21 2.89 17.49
CA PHE A 53 8.62 4.14 17.04
C PHE A 53 7.26 3.88 16.41
N THR A 54 6.24 4.54 16.93
CA THR A 54 4.93 4.56 16.29
C THR A 54 4.57 5.98 15.91
N SER A 55 4.03 6.16 14.71
CA SER A 55 3.53 7.45 14.25
C SER A 55 2.27 7.25 13.44
N ARG A 56 1.37 8.23 13.51
CA ARG A 56 0.11 8.21 12.79
C ARG A 56 0.18 9.21 11.66
N ALA A 57 0.24 8.72 10.43
CA ALA A 57 0.12 9.58 9.25
C ALA A 57 -1.24 10.31 9.27
N GLN A 58 -1.25 11.52 8.73
CA GLN A 58 -2.48 12.30 8.62
C GLN A 58 -3.16 12.02 7.28
N ALA A 59 -4.48 12.19 7.24
CA ALA A 59 -5.20 12.17 5.98
C ALA A 59 -4.62 13.22 5.03
N GLY A 60 -4.41 12.86 3.78
CA GLY A 60 -3.72 13.68 2.78
C GLY A 60 -2.21 13.47 2.68
N ALA A 61 -1.59 12.68 3.58
CA ALA A 61 -0.20 12.32 3.44
C ALA A 61 0.06 11.46 2.18
N GLU A 62 1.14 11.73 1.48
CA GLU A 62 1.61 10.85 0.40
C GLU A 62 2.18 9.56 0.99
N ALA A 63 1.93 8.45 0.31
CA ALA A 63 2.42 7.13 0.67
C ALA A 63 2.97 6.38 -0.55
N VAL A 64 3.93 5.50 -0.29
CA VAL A 64 4.35 4.44 -1.20
C VAL A 64 3.78 3.15 -0.64
N VAL A 65 3.16 2.35 -1.50
CA VAL A 65 2.59 1.05 -1.14
C VAL A 65 3.31 -0.05 -1.91
N LEU A 66 3.54 -1.18 -1.24
CA LEU A 66 4.11 -2.38 -1.80
C LEU A 66 3.02 -3.44 -1.95
N PHE A 67 3.00 -4.12 -3.09
CA PHE A 67 2.15 -5.25 -3.41
C PHE A 67 3.03 -6.50 -3.57
N PRO A 68 3.20 -7.32 -2.53
CA PRO A 68 3.91 -8.59 -2.65
C PRO A 68 3.34 -9.43 -3.80
N ASP A 69 4.20 -10.15 -4.52
CA ASP A 69 3.88 -10.92 -5.74
C ASP A 69 3.29 -10.13 -6.93
N GLY A 70 3.19 -8.80 -6.80
CA GLY A 70 2.58 -7.91 -7.79
C GLY A 70 1.06 -8.03 -7.85
N ASP A 71 0.44 -8.74 -6.91
CA ASP A 71 -1.01 -8.85 -6.79
C ASP A 71 -1.56 -7.64 -6.01
N ARG A 72 -2.54 -6.96 -6.63
CA ARG A 72 -3.15 -5.75 -6.06
C ARG A 72 -4.20 -6.06 -4.98
N SER A 73 -4.34 -7.32 -4.58
CA SER A 73 -5.25 -7.78 -3.54
C SER A 73 -4.77 -7.48 -2.11
N HIS A 74 -3.46 -7.44 -1.86
CA HIS A 74 -2.88 -7.15 -0.54
C HIS A 74 -1.76 -6.12 -0.66
N ALA A 75 -1.74 -5.14 0.25
CA ALA A 75 -0.75 -4.06 0.24
C ALA A 75 -0.21 -3.80 1.64
N VAL A 76 1.02 -3.30 1.69
CA VAL A 76 1.74 -2.82 2.88
C VAL A 76 2.41 -1.48 2.59
#